data_AF-A0A8T3W9X5-F1
#
_entry.id   AF-A0A8T3W9X5-F1
#
_cell.length_a   1.000
_cell.length_b   1.000
_cell.length_c   1.000
_cell.angle_alpha   90.00
_cell.angle_beta   90.00
_cell.angle_gamma   90.00
#
_symmetry.space_group_name_H-M   'P 1'
#
loop_
_entity.id
_entity.type
_entity.pdbx_description
1 polymer ?
#
loop_
_entity_poly.entity_id
_entity_poly.type
_entity_poly.pdbx_seq_one_letter_code
_entity_poly.pdbx_strand_id
1 'polypeptide(L)'
;MRDYKIYLILGITIIFFIGILPLINPVGEKRFCCEKTTEGAWCMDVKEESQCATGANLNVPVPTPCQATSYCKLGWCYDSQQGTCMPNVPQKLCSANQGTWSSGSEAPPQCSLGCCTLGDQAAFVTQVTCKRMSALYGIETDFSTEFSNELECIASVTSEDKGACVFEKEYEKTCQFLTQRECATLGTSEQNVEFHKGILCSAEELGTNCGPTKKTTCVEGKDGVYFVDSCGNVANIYDADKEKDKDYWKRVYDADESCNPGSSNAGSAKCGNCDYYSGSNCKPYQRSVDGVRPNLGENICRDLACDYQGTRYDHGETWCVSNTNKGKNIPGSEYFRFVCYDSEITVEPCDAFRQSICVEENDNGFSYARCSANLWRDCIAQDNQLDCENTDKRDCRWMAHDKEDNGDLIFACVPKFSPGFDFWGSTEDVETVSEGEGICAISNTECVSTFTKGLTGGKWECQSNCGCCLNDDEHEGCDGDEWASNKVNLCNALGDCGNKINYIGNKGYPNRTVITRDGKVTSK
;
A
#
# COMPACT_ATOMS: atom_id res chain seq x y z
N MET A 1 -110.51 -40.00 27.56
CA MET A 1 -110.20 -41.26 28.25
C MET A 1 -109.06 -41.94 27.49
N ARG A 2 -107.98 -42.29 28.20
CA ARG A 2 -106.77 -43.02 27.75
C ARG A 2 -105.89 -42.28 26.73
N ASP A 3 -104.78 -41.61 27.04
CA ASP A 3 -103.69 -41.83 28.02
C ASP A 3 -102.67 -42.89 27.53
N TYR A 4 -101.38 -42.54 27.66
CA TYR A 4 -100.13 -43.35 27.54
C TYR A 4 -99.59 -43.65 26.12
N LYS A 5 -98.28 -43.77 25.83
CA LYS A 5 -96.96 -43.33 26.35
C LYS A 5 -95.91 -44.19 25.57
N ILE A 6 -94.66 -43.72 25.52
CA ILE A 6 -93.40 -44.50 25.51
C ILE A 6 -92.68 -44.81 24.18
N TYR A 7 -91.37 -44.57 24.31
CA TYR A 7 -90.18 -44.64 23.46
C TYR A 7 -89.66 -46.05 23.12
N LEU A 8 -88.49 -46.04 22.44
CA LEU A 8 -87.44 -47.06 22.29
C LEU A 8 -87.62 -48.04 21.10
N ILE A 9 -86.59 -48.54 20.41
CA ILE A 9 -85.16 -48.25 20.13
C ILE A 9 -84.69 -49.45 19.27
N LEU A 10 -83.67 -49.26 18.41
CA LEU A 10 -82.74 -50.27 17.83
C LEU A 10 -83.26 -51.36 16.88
N GLY A 11 -82.47 -51.61 15.83
CA GLY A 11 -82.25 -52.98 15.36
C GLY A 11 -82.14 -53.17 13.84
N ILE A 12 -80.93 -52.99 13.34
CA ILE A 12 -80.36 -53.38 12.03
C ILE A 12 -80.84 -54.77 11.56
N THR A 13 -81.22 -54.90 10.27
CA THR A 13 -80.69 -55.95 9.36
C THR A 13 -81.06 -55.70 7.88
N ILE A 14 -79.98 -55.44 7.14
CA ILE A 14 -79.68 -55.53 5.70
C ILE A 14 -80.46 -56.61 4.93
N ILE A 15 -81.08 -56.21 3.81
CA ILE A 15 -81.36 -57.09 2.66
C ILE A 15 -80.84 -56.41 1.39
N PHE A 16 -79.88 -57.10 0.77
CA PHE A 16 -79.22 -56.83 -0.50
C PHE A 16 -80.24 -56.86 -1.66
N PHE A 17 -80.37 -55.77 -2.41
CA PHE A 17 -80.95 -55.78 -3.75
C PHE A 17 -79.93 -55.19 -4.72
N ILE A 18 -79.34 -56.09 -5.53
CA ILE A 18 -78.39 -55.80 -6.59
C ILE A 18 -79.15 -55.17 -7.75
N GLY A 19 -79.04 -53.85 -7.88
CA GLY A 19 -79.43 -53.10 -9.07
C GLY A 19 -78.19 -52.78 -9.90
N ILE A 20 -78.10 -53.38 -11.09
CA ILE A 20 -77.07 -53.11 -12.09
C ILE A 20 -77.27 -51.68 -12.61
N LEU A 21 -76.38 -50.76 -12.23
CA LEU A 21 -76.27 -49.42 -12.81
C LEU A 21 -75.16 -49.42 -13.89
N PRO A 22 -75.40 -48.84 -15.08
CA PRO A 22 -74.37 -48.73 -16.09
C PRO A 22 -73.29 -47.74 -15.66
N LEU A 23 -72.02 -48.16 -15.79
CA LEU A 23 -70.84 -47.29 -15.72
C LEU A 23 -70.91 -46.30 -16.90
N ILE A 24 -71.38 -45.09 -16.62
CA ILE A 24 -71.22 -43.95 -17.52
C ILE A 24 -69.81 -43.41 -17.25
N ASN A 25 -68.93 -43.50 -18.24
CA ASN A 25 -67.70 -42.71 -18.24
C ASN A 25 -68.12 -41.23 -18.14
N PRO A 26 -67.55 -40.41 -17.22
CA PRO A 26 -67.78 -38.98 -17.30
C PRO A 26 -67.18 -38.49 -18.61
N VAL A 27 -68.06 -38.20 -19.57
CA VAL A 27 -67.74 -37.30 -20.68
C VAL A 27 -67.37 -35.99 -20.01
N GLY A 28 -66.12 -35.54 -20.18
CA GLY A 28 -65.63 -34.32 -19.55
C GLY A 28 -66.61 -33.17 -19.78
N GLU A 29 -67.02 -32.49 -18.70
CA GLU A 29 -67.90 -31.33 -18.78
C GLU A 29 -67.36 -30.39 -19.87
N LYS A 30 -68.20 -30.05 -20.85
CA LYS A 30 -67.82 -29.14 -21.93
C LYS A 30 -67.59 -27.75 -21.32
N ARG A 31 -66.33 -27.33 -21.22
CA ARG A 31 -65.96 -25.99 -20.76
C ARG A 31 -65.77 -25.05 -21.93
N PHE A 32 -66.21 -23.82 -21.79
CA PHE A 32 -66.00 -22.74 -22.74
C PHE A 32 -65.00 -21.76 -22.16
N CYS A 33 -64.03 -21.32 -22.96
CA CYS A 33 -63.24 -20.16 -22.59
C CYS A 33 -64.03 -18.89 -22.88
N CYS A 34 -64.29 -18.08 -21.86
CA CYS A 34 -64.74 -16.71 -22.03
C CYS A 34 -63.53 -15.76 -22.07
N GLU A 35 -63.42 -14.95 -23.12
CA GLU A 35 -62.52 -13.78 -23.06
C GLU A 35 -62.92 -12.86 -21.90
N LYS A 36 -64.23 -12.65 -21.71
CA LYS A 36 -64.79 -11.91 -20.58
C LYS A 36 -66.11 -12.55 -20.16
N THR A 37 -66.32 -12.76 -18.87
CA THR A 37 -67.60 -13.21 -18.32
C THR A 37 -68.59 -12.06 -18.24
N THR A 38 -69.88 -12.36 -18.13
CA THR A 38 -70.93 -11.37 -17.85
C THR A 38 -70.70 -10.61 -16.53
N GLU A 39 -69.99 -11.24 -15.59
CA GLU A 39 -69.57 -10.65 -14.30
C GLU A 39 -68.28 -9.81 -14.40
N GLY A 40 -67.66 -9.74 -15.58
CA GLY A 40 -66.52 -8.87 -15.85
C GLY A 40 -65.14 -9.49 -15.62
N ALA A 41 -65.07 -10.76 -15.22
CA ALA A 41 -63.81 -11.49 -15.11
C ALA A 41 -63.27 -11.85 -16.51
N TRP A 42 -61.96 -11.75 -16.71
CA TRP A 42 -61.32 -12.03 -17.99
C TRP A 42 -60.71 -13.43 -18.00
N CYS A 43 -60.76 -14.09 -19.15
CA CYS A 43 -60.06 -15.35 -19.39
C CYS A 43 -60.40 -16.46 -18.40
N MET A 44 -61.71 -16.71 -18.24
CA MET A 44 -62.23 -17.75 -17.36
C MET A 44 -62.84 -18.91 -18.13
N ASP A 45 -62.53 -20.12 -17.67
CA ASP A 45 -63.24 -21.32 -18.09
C ASP A 45 -64.60 -21.37 -17.39
N VAL A 46 -65.67 -21.36 -18.19
CA VAL A 46 -67.05 -21.45 -17.72
C VAL A 46 -67.72 -22.73 -18.20
N LYS A 47 -68.82 -23.11 -17.56
CA LYS A 47 -69.57 -24.32 -17.91
C LYS A 47 -70.57 -24.08 -19.04
N GLU A 48 -71.13 -22.87 -19.12
CA GLU A 48 -72.13 -22.50 -20.12
C GLU A 48 -71.68 -21.28 -20.92
N GLU A 49 -71.85 -21.34 -22.24
CA GLU A 49 -71.51 -20.25 -23.17
C GLU A 49 -72.25 -18.92 -22.83
N SER A 50 -73.45 -19.02 -22.25
CA SER A 50 -74.26 -17.88 -21.78
C SER A 50 -73.59 -17.04 -20.70
N GLN A 51 -72.59 -17.59 -20.00
CA GLN A 51 -71.83 -16.89 -18.97
C GLN A 51 -70.74 -15.98 -19.56
N CYS A 52 -70.48 -16.07 -20.86
CA CYS A 52 -69.55 -15.20 -21.56
C CYS A 52 -70.25 -13.94 -22.07
N ALA A 53 -69.63 -12.79 -21.86
CA ALA A 53 -70.07 -11.55 -22.46
C ALA A 53 -69.82 -11.58 -23.99
N THR A 54 -70.79 -11.11 -24.77
CA THR A 54 -70.69 -10.99 -26.23
C THR A 54 -70.63 -9.52 -26.63
N GLY A 55 -69.79 -9.18 -27.62
CA GLY A 55 -69.64 -7.79 -28.08
C GLY A 55 -68.68 -7.69 -29.27
N ALA A 56 -68.74 -6.59 -30.02
CA ALA A 56 -67.99 -6.41 -31.27
C ALA A 56 -66.45 -6.50 -31.12
N ASN A 57 -65.92 -6.36 -29.90
CA ASN A 57 -64.49 -6.39 -29.59
C ASN A 57 -64.06 -7.59 -28.70
N LEU A 58 -64.96 -8.55 -28.49
CA LEU A 58 -64.73 -9.77 -27.72
C LEU A 58 -64.71 -10.98 -28.66
N ASN A 59 -63.81 -11.92 -28.42
CA ASN A 59 -63.75 -13.21 -29.08
C ASN A 59 -64.99 -14.02 -28.71
N VAL A 60 -65.51 -14.74 -29.71
CA VAL A 60 -66.62 -15.67 -29.52
C VAL A 60 -66.17 -16.78 -28.56
N PRO A 61 -67.01 -17.18 -27.59
CA PRO A 61 -66.69 -18.28 -26.70
C PRO A 61 -66.35 -19.55 -27.47
N VAL A 62 -65.27 -20.21 -27.10
CA VAL A 62 -64.79 -21.44 -27.76
C VAL A 62 -64.78 -22.60 -26.76
N PRO A 63 -65.19 -23.81 -27.16
CA PRO A 63 -65.24 -24.98 -26.27
C PRO A 63 -63.84 -25.59 -26.07
N THR A 64 -62.91 -24.80 -25.55
CA THR A 64 -61.53 -25.18 -25.22
C THR A 64 -61.09 -24.46 -23.94
N PRO A 65 -60.17 -25.00 -23.14
CA PRO A 65 -59.63 -24.28 -21.98
C PRO A 65 -59.01 -22.94 -22.38
N CYS A 66 -59.15 -21.92 -21.54
CA CYS A 66 -58.64 -20.58 -21.83
C CYS A 66 -57.13 -20.52 -22.05
N GLN A 67 -56.36 -21.41 -21.40
CA GLN A 67 -54.92 -21.51 -21.63
C GLN A 67 -54.55 -21.98 -23.04
N ALA A 68 -55.46 -22.64 -23.75
CA ALA A 68 -55.27 -23.11 -25.12
C ALA A 68 -55.67 -22.07 -26.18
N THR A 69 -56.22 -20.91 -25.79
CA THR A 69 -56.54 -19.83 -26.72
C THR A 69 -55.40 -18.83 -26.81
N SER A 70 -55.23 -18.20 -27.97
CA SER A 70 -54.18 -17.19 -28.16
C SER A 70 -54.41 -15.95 -27.30
N TYR A 71 -55.66 -15.52 -27.10
CA TYR A 71 -56.00 -14.28 -26.39
C TYR A 71 -56.02 -14.40 -24.86
N CYS A 72 -56.14 -15.62 -24.32
CA CYS A 72 -56.09 -15.88 -22.88
C CYS A 72 -54.84 -16.66 -22.43
N LYS A 73 -53.84 -16.72 -23.30
CA LYS A 73 -52.52 -17.24 -22.95
C LYS A 73 -51.92 -16.40 -21.83
N LEU A 74 -51.55 -17.05 -20.73
CA LEU A 74 -50.86 -16.42 -19.61
C LEU A 74 -49.39 -16.19 -19.97
N GLY A 75 -48.86 -15.06 -19.55
CA GLY A 75 -47.48 -14.68 -19.77
C GLY A 75 -47.10 -13.48 -18.92
N TRP A 76 -46.04 -12.80 -19.30
CA TRP A 76 -45.56 -11.60 -18.63
C TRP A 76 -46.12 -10.36 -19.30
N CYS A 77 -46.67 -9.46 -18.50
CA CYS A 77 -47.05 -8.13 -18.96
C CYS A 77 -46.06 -7.08 -18.47
N TYR A 78 -45.53 -6.29 -19.39
CA TYR A 78 -44.60 -5.20 -19.11
C TYR A 78 -45.23 -3.85 -19.44
N ASP A 79 -45.33 -2.97 -18.45
CA ASP A 79 -45.71 -1.57 -18.65
C ASP A 79 -44.45 -0.75 -18.92
N SER A 80 -44.28 -0.29 -20.16
CA SER A 80 -43.10 0.47 -20.60
C SER A 80 -43.06 1.91 -20.07
N GLN A 81 -44.17 2.44 -19.53
CA GLN A 81 -44.23 3.77 -18.93
C GLN A 81 -43.84 3.73 -17.45
N GLN A 82 -44.23 2.67 -16.73
CA GLN A 82 -43.97 2.53 -15.30
C GLN A 82 -42.74 1.67 -14.98
N GLY A 83 -42.32 0.81 -15.91
CA GLY A 83 -41.29 -0.19 -15.69
C GLY A 83 -41.79 -1.40 -14.89
N THR A 84 -43.10 -1.54 -14.70
CA THR A 84 -43.70 -2.61 -13.88
C THR A 84 -43.86 -3.88 -14.69
N CYS A 85 -43.48 -5.02 -14.11
CA CYS A 85 -43.68 -6.35 -14.67
C CYS A 85 -44.64 -7.17 -13.84
N MET A 86 -45.64 -7.76 -14.50
CA MET A 86 -46.65 -8.59 -13.86
C MET A 86 -46.62 -10.00 -14.47
N PRO A 87 -46.29 -11.04 -13.70
CA PRO A 87 -46.40 -12.41 -14.16
C PRO A 87 -47.86 -12.86 -14.25
N ASN A 88 -48.11 -13.95 -15.00
CA ASN A 88 -49.41 -14.61 -15.11
C ASN A 88 -50.56 -13.70 -15.59
N VAL A 89 -50.26 -12.73 -16.46
CA VAL A 89 -51.26 -11.84 -17.04
C VAL A 89 -51.71 -12.39 -18.40
N PRO A 90 -53.03 -12.51 -18.64
CA PRO A 90 -53.55 -12.87 -19.97
C PRO A 90 -53.15 -11.85 -21.04
N GLN A 91 -52.78 -12.33 -22.23
CA GLN A 91 -52.33 -11.47 -23.34
C GLN A 91 -53.27 -10.30 -23.62
N LYS A 92 -54.59 -10.56 -23.71
CA LYS A 92 -55.58 -9.52 -23.97
C LYS A 92 -55.62 -8.44 -22.88
N LEU A 93 -55.51 -8.83 -21.61
CA LEU A 93 -55.54 -7.89 -20.48
C LEU A 93 -54.31 -6.99 -20.49
N CYS A 94 -53.14 -7.57 -20.81
CA CYS A 94 -51.92 -6.79 -20.97
C CYS A 94 -52.03 -5.75 -22.08
N SER A 95 -52.49 -6.16 -23.27
CA SER A 95 -52.67 -5.24 -24.41
C SER A 95 -53.74 -4.18 -24.15
N ALA A 96 -54.81 -4.52 -23.41
CA ALA A 96 -55.85 -3.56 -23.04
C ALA A 96 -55.34 -2.45 -22.13
N ASN A 97 -54.35 -2.75 -21.27
CA ASN A 97 -53.68 -1.79 -20.40
C ASN A 97 -52.45 -1.14 -21.04
N GLN A 98 -52.32 -1.20 -22.38
CA GLN A 98 -51.18 -0.65 -23.13
C GLN A 98 -49.82 -1.28 -22.76
N GLY A 99 -49.83 -2.46 -22.14
CA GLY A 99 -48.63 -3.22 -21.82
C GLY A 99 -48.12 -4.05 -23.00
N THR A 100 -46.83 -4.35 -22.98
CA THR A 100 -46.17 -5.28 -23.90
C THR A 100 -46.22 -6.68 -23.30
N TRP A 101 -46.83 -7.62 -24.01
CA TRP A 101 -46.98 -8.99 -23.54
C TRP A 101 -45.90 -9.92 -24.11
N SER A 102 -45.38 -10.82 -23.28
CA SER A 102 -44.42 -11.86 -23.67
C SER A 102 -44.88 -13.24 -23.23
N SER A 103 -44.71 -14.24 -24.11
CA SER A 103 -45.04 -15.65 -23.80
C SER A 103 -43.86 -16.35 -23.12
N GLY A 104 -44.13 -17.10 -22.05
CA GLY A 104 -43.13 -17.93 -21.37
C GLY A 104 -43.34 -17.95 -19.87
N SER A 105 -42.68 -18.90 -19.19
CA SER A 105 -42.61 -18.96 -17.73
C SER A 105 -41.53 -18.02 -17.16
N GLU A 106 -40.49 -17.73 -17.95
CA GLU A 106 -39.38 -16.87 -17.56
C GLU A 106 -39.70 -15.40 -17.80
N ALA A 107 -39.22 -14.54 -16.89
CA ALA A 107 -39.36 -13.10 -17.00
C ALA A 107 -38.58 -12.60 -18.23
N PRO A 108 -39.17 -11.74 -19.07
CA PRO A 108 -38.44 -11.21 -20.23
C PRO A 108 -37.34 -10.23 -19.77
N PRO A 109 -36.31 -9.96 -20.60
CA PRO A 109 -35.13 -9.19 -20.18
C PRO A 109 -35.44 -7.81 -19.57
N GLN A 110 -36.46 -7.11 -20.08
CA GLN A 110 -36.94 -5.83 -19.55
C GLN A 110 -37.51 -5.88 -18.12
N CYS A 111 -37.77 -7.09 -17.60
CA CYS A 111 -38.23 -7.34 -16.24
C CYS A 111 -37.10 -7.72 -15.28
N SER A 112 -35.84 -7.67 -15.72
CA SER A 112 -34.69 -7.90 -14.85
C SER A 112 -34.63 -6.78 -13.81
N LEU A 113 -34.57 -7.18 -12.53
CA LEU A 113 -34.34 -6.27 -11.43
C LEU A 113 -32.85 -5.97 -11.31
N GLY A 114 -32.55 -4.77 -10.84
CA GLY A 114 -31.21 -4.33 -10.48
C GLY A 114 -31.29 -3.23 -9.42
N CYS A 115 -30.14 -2.85 -8.89
CA CYS A 115 -30.07 -1.80 -7.90
C CYS A 115 -30.08 -0.42 -8.55
N CYS A 116 -31.06 0.39 -8.17
CA CYS A 116 -31.15 1.79 -8.52
C CYS A 116 -30.66 2.64 -7.35
N THR A 117 -29.59 3.39 -7.52
CA THR A 117 -29.05 4.30 -6.50
C THR A 117 -29.60 5.71 -6.73
N LEU A 118 -30.03 6.36 -5.66
CA LEU A 118 -30.66 7.68 -5.63
C LEU A 118 -30.01 8.51 -4.52
N GLY A 119 -28.77 8.96 -4.73
CA GLY A 119 -27.99 9.63 -3.68
C GLY A 119 -27.55 8.66 -2.59
N ASP A 120 -28.08 8.83 -1.37
CA ASP A 120 -27.83 8.00 -0.19
C ASP A 120 -28.87 6.87 0.00
N GLN A 121 -29.80 6.72 -0.95
CA GLN A 121 -30.84 5.70 -0.94
C GLN A 121 -30.70 4.77 -2.14
N ALA A 122 -31.23 3.55 -2.02
CA ALA A 122 -31.28 2.60 -3.12
C ALA A 122 -32.58 1.80 -3.12
N ALA A 123 -32.98 1.36 -4.31
CA ALA A 123 -34.18 0.56 -4.53
C ALA A 123 -33.91 -0.54 -5.57
N PHE A 124 -34.36 -1.76 -5.28
CA PHE A 124 -34.18 -2.91 -6.19
C PHE A 124 -35.38 -3.04 -7.13
N VAL A 125 -35.24 -2.43 -8.31
CA VAL A 125 -36.34 -2.21 -9.27
C VAL A 125 -35.90 -2.50 -10.71
N THR A 126 -36.77 -2.35 -11.69
CA THR A 126 -36.36 -2.42 -13.11
C THR A 126 -35.64 -1.14 -13.55
N GLN A 127 -34.84 -1.23 -14.61
CA GLN A 127 -34.12 -0.08 -15.16
C GLN A 127 -35.05 1.09 -15.54
N VAL A 128 -36.25 0.81 -16.04
CA VAL A 128 -37.21 1.85 -16.43
C VAL A 128 -37.81 2.54 -15.21
N THR A 129 -38.13 1.78 -14.16
CA THR A 129 -38.53 2.38 -12.88
C THR A 129 -37.39 3.23 -12.30
N CYS A 130 -36.14 2.78 -12.39
CA CYS A 130 -34.97 3.56 -11.95
C CYS A 130 -34.80 4.88 -12.71
N LYS A 131 -34.89 4.87 -14.05
CA LYS A 131 -34.85 6.08 -14.88
C LYS A 131 -35.94 7.07 -14.49
N ARG A 132 -37.15 6.57 -14.22
CA ARG A 132 -38.28 7.41 -13.79
C ARG A 132 -38.04 8.06 -12.43
N MET A 133 -37.56 7.29 -11.46
CA MET A 133 -37.22 7.83 -10.13
C MET A 133 -36.11 8.87 -10.22
N SER A 134 -35.04 8.57 -10.95
CA SER A 134 -33.91 9.48 -11.14
C SER A 134 -34.36 10.80 -11.79
N ALA A 135 -35.21 10.73 -12.82
CA ALA A 135 -35.77 11.91 -13.48
C ALA A 135 -36.69 12.74 -12.57
N LEU A 136 -37.45 12.11 -11.68
CA LEU A 136 -38.29 12.82 -10.70
C LEU A 136 -37.46 13.64 -9.70
N TYR A 137 -36.29 13.13 -9.31
CA TYR A 137 -35.36 13.80 -8.39
C TYR A 137 -34.33 14.69 -9.10
N GLY A 138 -34.34 14.74 -10.43
CA GLY A 138 -33.40 15.56 -11.21
C GLY A 138 -31.95 15.07 -11.14
N ILE A 139 -31.74 13.77 -10.92
CA ILE A 139 -30.42 13.14 -10.81
C ILE A 139 -30.14 12.22 -12.00
N GLU A 140 -28.86 11.98 -12.27
CA GLU A 140 -28.44 11.02 -13.29
C GLU A 140 -28.87 9.60 -12.88
N THR A 141 -29.28 8.79 -13.85
CA THR A 141 -29.71 7.42 -13.57
C THR A 141 -28.50 6.53 -13.32
N ASP A 142 -28.40 5.98 -12.12
CA ASP A 142 -27.40 4.98 -11.77
C ASP A 142 -28.10 3.65 -11.45
N PHE A 143 -27.84 2.65 -12.29
CA PHE A 143 -28.50 1.35 -12.28
C PHE A 143 -27.48 0.23 -12.48
N SER A 144 -27.33 -0.62 -11.47
CA SER A 144 -26.41 -1.76 -11.48
C SER A 144 -27.15 -3.09 -11.44
N THR A 145 -26.72 -4.04 -12.27
CA THR A 145 -27.22 -5.42 -12.28
C THR A 145 -26.34 -6.37 -11.46
N GLU A 146 -25.36 -5.86 -10.72
CA GLU A 146 -24.41 -6.67 -9.95
C GLU A 146 -25.04 -7.26 -8.67
N PHE A 147 -26.12 -6.64 -8.19
CA PHE A 147 -26.81 -7.04 -6.97
C PHE A 147 -27.92 -8.05 -7.26
N SER A 148 -28.02 -9.08 -6.43
CA SER A 148 -28.93 -10.20 -6.66
C SER A 148 -30.27 -10.06 -5.93
N ASN A 149 -30.35 -9.17 -4.94
CA ASN A 149 -31.53 -8.98 -4.11
C ASN A 149 -31.63 -7.56 -3.54
N GLU A 150 -32.78 -7.27 -2.95
CA GLU A 150 -33.12 -5.94 -2.41
C GLU A 150 -32.23 -5.52 -1.24
N LEU A 151 -31.83 -6.46 -0.39
CA LEU A 151 -30.99 -6.16 0.78
C LEU A 151 -29.57 -5.77 0.37
N GLU A 152 -28.96 -6.52 -0.54
CA GLU A 152 -27.64 -6.18 -1.12
C GLU A 152 -27.66 -4.81 -1.80
N CYS A 153 -28.75 -4.50 -2.50
CA CYS A 153 -28.93 -3.20 -3.14
C CYS A 153 -28.99 -2.05 -2.12
N ILE A 154 -29.81 -2.18 -1.07
CA ILE A 154 -29.90 -1.15 -0.02
C ILE A 154 -28.55 -1.02 0.72
N ALA A 155 -27.88 -2.15 0.98
CA ALA A 155 -26.56 -2.17 1.61
C ALA A 155 -25.48 -1.47 0.75
N SER A 156 -25.63 -1.40 -0.57
CA SER A 156 -24.64 -0.80 -1.47
C SER A 156 -24.50 0.73 -1.33
N VAL A 157 -25.54 1.39 -0.84
CA VAL A 157 -25.56 2.85 -0.56
C VAL A 157 -25.51 3.15 0.94
N THR A 158 -25.46 2.11 1.77
CA THR A 158 -25.36 2.25 3.22
C THR A 158 -23.93 2.67 3.57
N SER A 159 -23.80 3.77 4.31
CA SER A 159 -22.54 4.44 4.62
C SER A 159 -21.46 3.53 5.22
N GLU A 160 -20.18 3.82 4.97
CA GLU A 160 -19.03 3.21 5.68
C GLU A 160 -18.86 3.73 7.12
N ASP A 161 -19.79 4.55 7.59
CA ASP A 161 -19.85 5.01 8.97
C ASP A 161 -19.72 3.84 9.95
N LYS A 162 -18.81 3.96 10.91
CA LYS A 162 -18.60 2.98 11.97
C LYS A 162 -19.44 3.30 13.21
N GLY A 163 -19.86 2.25 13.90
CA GLY A 163 -20.68 2.38 15.10
C GLY A 163 -20.93 1.04 15.78
N ALA A 164 -21.67 1.10 16.88
CA ALA A 164 -22.10 -0.06 17.63
C ALA A 164 -23.23 -0.76 16.88
N CYS A 165 -22.98 -1.99 16.43
CA CYS A 165 -24.00 -2.90 15.94
C CYS A 165 -24.45 -3.79 17.09
N VAL A 166 -25.66 -3.53 17.60
CA VAL A 166 -26.23 -4.16 18.79
C VAL A 166 -27.22 -5.23 18.34
N PHE A 167 -27.14 -6.44 18.92
CA PHE A 167 -28.00 -7.55 18.55
C PHE A 167 -28.14 -8.56 19.69
N GLU A 168 -29.12 -9.45 19.60
CA GLU A 168 -29.31 -10.54 20.56
C GLU A 168 -28.67 -11.83 20.07
N LYS A 169 -27.83 -12.43 20.92
CA LYS A 169 -27.20 -13.73 20.69
C LYS A 169 -27.30 -14.57 21.95
N GLU A 170 -27.84 -15.79 21.83
CA GLU A 170 -28.00 -16.72 22.96
C GLU A 170 -28.78 -16.11 24.16
N TYR A 171 -29.78 -15.26 23.88
CA TYR A 171 -30.57 -14.50 24.88
C TYR A 171 -29.78 -13.42 25.65
N GLU A 172 -28.56 -13.10 25.22
CA GLU A 172 -27.81 -11.94 25.71
C GLU A 172 -27.75 -10.82 24.65
N LYS A 173 -27.90 -9.58 25.10
CA LYS A 173 -27.72 -8.39 24.25
C LYS A 173 -26.22 -8.13 24.13
N THR A 174 -25.68 -8.28 22.93
CA THR A 174 -24.25 -8.10 22.65
C THR A 174 -24.00 -7.05 21.57
N CYS A 175 -22.74 -6.77 21.26
CA CYS A 175 -22.37 -5.73 20.31
C CYS A 175 -21.08 -6.03 19.55
N GLN A 176 -21.07 -5.64 18.28
CA GLN A 176 -19.86 -5.57 17.45
C GLN A 176 -19.66 -4.16 16.88
N PHE A 177 -18.43 -3.66 16.90
CA PHE A 177 -18.10 -2.37 16.33
C PHE A 177 -17.77 -2.53 14.83
N LEU A 178 -18.74 -2.21 13.99
CA LEU A 178 -18.72 -2.49 12.56
C LEU A 178 -19.14 -1.26 11.76
N THR A 179 -18.98 -1.33 10.44
CA THR A 179 -19.63 -0.38 9.53
C THR A 179 -21.14 -0.61 9.52
N GLN A 180 -21.91 0.43 9.18
CA GLN A 180 -23.36 0.33 9.04
C GLN A 180 -23.76 -0.77 8.04
N ARG A 181 -23.01 -0.90 6.94
CA ARG A 181 -23.20 -1.95 5.92
C ARG A 181 -23.01 -3.37 6.46
N GLU A 182 -21.94 -3.60 7.21
CA GLU A 182 -21.69 -4.89 7.87
C GLU A 182 -22.77 -5.21 8.90
N CYS A 183 -23.19 -4.21 9.68
CA CYS A 183 -24.27 -4.38 10.66
C CYS A 183 -25.62 -4.74 10.00
N ALA A 184 -25.96 -4.09 8.88
CA ALA A 184 -27.16 -4.43 8.11
C ALA A 184 -27.12 -5.89 7.61
N THR A 185 -25.94 -6.39 7.25
CA THR A 185 -25.75 -7.78 6.83
C THR A 185 -25.98 -8.77 7.99
N LEU A 186 -25.59 -8.43 9.22
CA LEU A 186 -25.88 -9.24 10.42
C LEU A 186 -27.38 -9.39 10.71
N GLY A 187 -28.20 -8.42 10.29
CA GLY A 187 -29.66 -8.50 10.36
C GLY A 187 -30.28 -9.69 9.62
N THR A 188 -29.51 -10.38 8.77
CA THR A 188 -29.95 -11.61 8.08
C THR A 188 -29.84 -12.87 8.93
N SER A 189 -28.95 -12.87 9.93
CA SER A 189 -28.62 -14.04 10.74
C SER A 189 -28.99 -13.88 12.21
N GLU A 190 -29.01 -12.66 12.73
CA GLU A 190 -29.22 -12.35 14.14
C GLU A 190 -30.55 -11.61 14.39
N GLN A 191 -31.06 -11.66 15.61
CA GLN A 191 -32.31 -11.00 15.99
C GLN A 191 -32.07 -9.64 16.64
N ASN A 192 -33.04 -8.74 16.50
CA ASN A 192 -33.05 -7.41 17.13
C ASN A 192 -31.79 -6.58 16.83
N VAL A 193 -31.35 -6.58 15.57
CA VAL A 193 -30.16 -5.84 15.13
C VAL A 193 -30.46 -4.35 15.01
N GLU A 194 -29.68 -3.52 15.70
CA GLU A 194 -29.77 -2.06 15.72
C GLU A 194 -28.38 -1.44 15.55
N PHE A 195 -28.24 -0.44 14.67
CA PHE A 195 -26.98 0.26 14.43
C PHE A 195 -26.98 1.65 15.06
N HIS A 196 -25.96 1.96 15.85
CA HIS A 196 -25.76 3.26 16.48
C HIS A 196 -24.47 3.92 15.97
N LYS A 197 -24.62 4.79 14.96
CA LYS A 197 -23.51 5.53 14.34
C LYS A 197 -22.67 6.29 15.38
N GLY A 198 -21.35 6.11 15.33
CA GLY A 198 -20.39 6.82 16.18
C GLY A 198 -20.43 6.46 17.67
N ILE A 199 -21.23 5.48 18.08
CA ILE A 199 -21.30 4.98 19.45
C ILE A 199 -20.41 3.74 19.57
N LEU A 200 -19.70 3.61 20.69
CA LEU A 200 -18.89 2.44 21.00
C LEU A 200 -19.72 1.35 21.67
N CYS A 201 -19.36 0.08 21.46
CA CYS A 201 -20.07 -1.05 22.07
C CYS A 201 -20.04 -1.05 23.61
N SER A 202 -19.05 -0.37 24.21
CA SER A 202 -18.90 -0.16 25.63
C SER A 202 -19.82 0.90 26.25
N ALA A 203 -20.67 1.56 25.44
CA ALA A 203 -21.57 2.60 25.92
C ALA A 203 -22.66 1.99 26.82
N GLU A 204 -22.73 2.45 28.08
CA GLU A 204 -23.68 1.93 29.10
C GLU A 204 -25.15 2.02 28.64
N GLU A 205 -25.50 3.03 27.84
CA GLU A 205 -26.86 3.25 27.34
C GLU A 205 -27.36 2.20 26.34
N LEU A 206 -26.44 1.45 25.72
CA LEU A 206 -26.80 0.35 24.82
C LEU A 206 -27.29 -0.88 25.59
N GLY A 207 -26.94 -1.00 26.88
CA GLY A 207 -27.32 -2.14 27.72
C GLY A 207 -26.78 -3.48 27.22
N THR A 208 -25.60 -3.48 26.58
CA THR A 208 -24.92 -4.66 26.07
C THR A 208 -24.08 -5.32 27.17
N ASN A 209 -23.61 -6.54 26.94
CA ASN A 209 -22.63 -7.21 27.80
C ASN A 209 -21.17 -6.70 27.59
N CYS A 210 -20.97 -5.67 26.76
CA CYS A 210 -19.67 -5.10 26.44
C CYS A 210 -19.37 -3.89 27.33
N GLY A 211 -18.21 -3.88 27.97
CA GLY A 211 -17.81 -2.82 28.88
C GLY A 211 -16.33 -2.41 28.77
N PRO A 212 -15.96 -1.27 29.35
CA PRO A 212 -14.59 -0.77 29.36
C PRO A 212 -13.56 -1.77 29.90
N THR A 213 -12.35 -1.79 29.35
CA THR A 213 -11.24 -2.58 29.89
C THR A 213 -9.90 -1.83 29.85
N LYS A 214 -8.88 -2.42 30.48
CA LYS A 214 -7.49 -1.93 30.44
C LYS A 214 -6.67 -2.52 29.32
N LYS A 215 -7.26 -3.39 28.49
CA LYS A 215 -6.56 -4.03 27.38
C LYS A 215 -6.37 -3.02 26.26
N THR A 216 -5.25 -3.14 25.56
CA THR A 216 -4.94 -2.35 24.39
C THR A 216 -4.60 -3.25 23.22
N THR A 217 -4.68 -2.74 21.99
CA THR A 217 -4.29 -3.44 20.76
C THR A 217 -3.74 -2.47 19.73
N CYS A 218 -2.98 -3.00 18.77
CA CYS A 218 -2.71 -2.33 17.50
C CYS A 218 -3.78 -2.71 16.48
N VAL A 219 -4.12 -1.78 15.58
CA VAL A 219 -5.11 -2.00 14.52
C VAL A 219 -4.39 -1.90 13.18
N GLU A 220 -4.58 -2.89 12.31
CA GLU A 220 -3.96 -2.89 10.99
C GLU A 220 -4.37 -1.64 10.19
N GLY A 221 -3.39 -1.03 9.52
CA GLY A 221 -3.58 0.21 8.77
C GLY A 221 -3.76 1.47 9.63
N LYS A 222 -3.55 1.37 10.95
CA LYS A 222 -3.53 2.51 11.86
C LYS A 222 -2.26 2.51 12.70
N ASP A 223 -1.78 3.71 13.02
CA ASP A 223 -0.54 3.88 13.78
C ASP A 223 -0.77 3.78 15.29
N GLY A 224 -1.98 4.12 15.74
CA GLY A 224 -2.30 4.27 17.16
C GLY A 224 -2.44 2.96 17.94
N VAL A 225 -2.27 3.07 19.25
CA VAL A 225 -2.65 2.06 20.25
C VAL A 225 -4.10 2.34 20.66
N TYR A 226 -4.97 1.34 20.59
CA TYR A 226 -6.39 1.47 20.90
C TYR A 226 -6.76 0.67 22.14
N PHE A 227 -7.70 1.17 22.92
CA PHE A 227 -8.39 0.37 23.92
C PHE A 227 -9.20 -0.74 23.28
N VAL A 228 -9.44 -1.81 24.04
CA VAL A 228 -10.32 -2.93 23.66
C VAL A 228 -11.38 -3.11 24.73
N ASP A 229 -12.64 -3.27 24.35
CA ASP A 229 -13.73 -3.57 25.28
C ASP A 229 -13.73 -5.04 25.74
N SER A 230 -14.64 -5.42 26.64
CA SER A 230 -14.72 -6.78 27.16
C SER A 230 -15.19 -7.82 26.14
N CYS A 231 -15.80 -7.38 25.04
CA CYS A 231 -16.24 -8.21 23.92
C CYS A 231 -15.17 -8.35 22.81
N GLY A 232 -14.04 -7.62 22.93
CA GLY A 232 -12.97 -7.64 21.95
C GLY A 232 -13.08 -6.56 20.87
N ASN A 233 -14.03 -5.63 20.97
CA ASN A 233 -14.15 -4.53 20.03
C ASN A 233 -13.09 -3.47 20.28
N VAL A 234 -12.56 -2.92 19.19
CA VAL A 234 -11.67 -1.75 19.21
C VAL A 234 -12.48 -0.53 19.67
N ALA A 235 -11.98 0.19 20.67
CA ALA A 235 -12.52 1.43 21.18
C ALA A 235 -11.64 2.62 20.76
N ASN A 236 -11.62 3.70 21.56
CA ASN A 236 -10.81 4.87 21.27
C ASN A 236 -9.32 4.63 21.51
N ILE A 237 -8.51 5.60 21.06
CA ILE A 237 -7.07 5.63 21.30
C ILE A 237 -6.79 5.51 22.80
N TYR A 238 -5.75 4.77 23.15
CA TYR A 238 -5.33 4.59 24.52
C TYR A 238 -4.93 5.94 25.15
N ASP A 239 -5.64 6.33 26.20
CA ASP A 239 -5.27 7.43 27.09
C ASP A 239 -5.45 6.95 28.53
N ALA A 240 -4.33 6.86 29.26
CA ALA A 240 -4.31 6.35 30.64
C ALA A 240 -5.21 7.15 31.58
N ASP A 241 -5.39 8.45 31.34
CA ASP A 241 -6.19 9.32 32.19
C ASP A 241 -7.70 9.21 31.84
N LYS A 242 -8.04 8.54 30.73
CA LYS A 242 -9.41 8.30 30.24
C LYS A 242 -9.98 6.92 30.53
N GLU A 243 -9.24 6.04 31.21
CA GLU A 243 -9.68 4.68 31.56
C GLU A 243 -11.09 4.66 32.20
N LYS A 244 -11.37 5.63 33.07
CA LYS A 244 -12.64 5.72 33.83
C LYS A 244 -13.60 6.78 33.30
N ASP A 245 -13.29 7.40 32.17
CA ASP A 245 -14.10 8.45 31.57
C ASP A 245 -15.26 7.83 30.78
N LYS A 246 -16.47 7.93 31.31
CA LYS A 246 -17.66 7.33 30.70
C LYS A 246 -17.97 7.90 29.31
N ASP A 247 -17.69 9.18 29.08
CA ASP A 247 -17.95 9.80 27.79
C ASP A 247 -16.92 9.31 26.75
N TYR A 248 -15.67 9.09 27.17
CA TYR A 248 -14.62 8.50 26.32
C TYR A 248 -14.91 7.05 25.92
N TRP A 249 -15.68 6.30 26.71
CA TRP A 249 -16.12 4.94 26.35
C TRP A 249 -17.51 4.89 25.69
N LYS A 250 -18.16 6.05 25.49
CA LYS A 250 -19.49 6.14 24.90
C LYS A 250 -19.45 6.39 23.39
N ARG A 251 -18.64 7.33 22.92
CA ARG A 251 -18.59 7.74 21.52
C ARG A 251 -17.19 7.59 20.94
N VAL A 252 -17.10 7.54 19.62
CA VAL A 252 -15.82 7.60 18.91
C VAL A 252 -15.22 9.01 19.07
N TYR A 253 -13.93 9.06 19.36
CA TYR A 253 -13.09 10.26 19.36
C TYR A 253 -12.06 10.15 18.25
N ASP A 254 -11.86 11.24 17.54
CA ASP A 254 -10.80 11.33 16.55
C ASP A 254 -9.43 11.48 17.22
N ALA A 255 -8.36 11.29 16.44
CA ALA A 255 -6.99 11.34 16.93
C ALA A 255 -6.60 12.74 17.42
N ASP A 256 -7.14 13.80 16.82
CA ASP A 256 -6.96 15.18 17.22
C ASP A 256 -7.70 15.53 18.52
N GLU A 257 -8.79 14.83 18.83
CA GLU A 257 -9.51 14.95 20.10
C GLU A 257 -8.96 14.04 21.22
N SER A 258 -7.98 13.19 20.90
CA SER A 258 -7.37 12.24 21.83
C SER A 258 -6.15 12.84 22.55
N CYS A 259 -5.39 12.03 23.26
CA CYS A 259 -4.22 12.50 24.00
C CYS A 259 -3.13 13.07 23.08
N ASN A 260 -2.51 14.18 23.48
CA ASN A 260 -1.33 14.80 22.85
C ASN A 260 -1.32 14.77 21.31
N PRO A 261 -2.33 15.37 20.65
CA PRO A 261 -2.37 15.44 19.20
C PRO A 261 -1.20 16.29 18.68
N GLY A 262 -0.56 15.86 17.60
CA GLY A 262 0.58 16.56 16.98
C GLY A 262 1.95 16.24 17.60
N SER A 263 2.05 15.16 18.38
CA SER A 263 3.32 14.59 18.84
C SER A 263 3.38 13.13 18.41
N SER A 264 4.60 12.58 18.25
CA SER A 264 4.76 11.15 18.00
C SER A 264 4.29 10.31 19.18
N ASN A 265 4.33 10.83 20.41
CA ASN A 265 4.07 10.04 21.61
C ASN A 265 4.95 8.78 21.72
N ALA A 266 6.10 8.77 21.03
CA ALA A 266 7.10 7.70 21.08
C ALA A 266 7.51 7.43 22.54
N GLY A 267 7.40 6.17 22.97
CA GLY A 267 7.73 5.73 24.32
C GLY A 267 6.79 6.25 25.41
N SER A 268 5.62 6.82 25.08
CA SER A 268 4.69 7.34 26.07
C SER A 268 4.05 6.22 26.90
N ALA A 269 4.16 6.31 28.23
CA ALA A 269 3.46 5.40 29.12
C ALA A 269 1.93 5.61 29.13
N LYS A 270 1.48 6.80 28.73
CA LYS A 270 0.12 7.29 28.98
C LYS A 270 -0.72 7.48 27.73
N CYS A 271 -0.09 7.68 26.57
CA CYS A 271 -0.77 8.06 25.36
C CYS A 271 -0.45 7.10 24.23
N GLY A 272 -1.50 6.59 23.59
CA GLY A 272 -1.48 5.69 22.44
C GLY A 272 -1.69 6.39 21.11
N ASN A 273 -1.70 7.72 21.07
CA ASN A 273 -1.89 8.50 19.85
C ASN A 273 -0.59 8.57 19.05
N CYS A 274 -0.17 7.44 18.50
CA CYS A 274 1.06 7.35 17.75
C CYS A 274 0.93 8.07 16.41
N ASP A 275 2.03 8.61 15.93
CA ASP A 275 2.17 9.19 14.59
C ASP A 275 3.39 8.59 13.91
N TYR A 276 3.14 7.86 12.84
CA TYR A 276 4.18 7.18 12.06
C TYR A 276 5.15 8.15 11.41
N TYR A 277 4.63 9.23 10.82
CA TYR A 277 5.46 10.24 10.16
C TYR A 277 6.33 11.00 11.16
N SER A 278 5.84 11.18 12.38
CA SER A 278 6.61 11.77 13.48
C SER A 278 7.50 10.75 14.20
N GLY A 279 7.60 9.50 13.74
CA GLY A 279 8.56 8.52 14.23
C GLY A 279 8.05 7.58 15.32
N SER A 280 6.78 7.20 15.29
CA SER A 280 6.24 6.22 16.24
C SER A 280 5.17 5.31 15.64
N ASN A 281 5.09 4.06 16.08
CA ASN A 281 4.01 3.17 15.65
C ASN A 281 3.58 2.25 16.77
N CYS A 282 2.33 1.81 16.76
CA CYS A 282 1.84 0.82 17.70
C CYS A 282 2.60 -0.49 17.53
N LYS A 283 3.22 -0.95 18.62
CA LYS A 283 3.83 -2.27 18.73
C LYS A 283 3.52 -2.87 20.10
N PRO A 284 3.53 -4.21 20.23
CA PRO A 284 3.53 -4.85 21.53
C PRO A 284 4.77 -4.43 22.33
N TYR A 285 4.57 -4.07 23.60
CA TYR A 285 5.64 -3.67 24.51
C TYR A 285 6.65 -4.81 24.73
N GLN A 286 7.93 -4.49 24.61
CA GLN A 286 9.04 -5.38 24.81
C GLN A 286 10.08 -4.71 25.72
N ARG A 287 10.29 -5.26 26.91
CA ARG A 287 11.22 -4.70 27.92
C ARG A 287 12.67 -4.53 27.41
N SER A 288 13.10 -5.34 26.45
CA SER A 288 14.45 -5.26 25.88
C SER A 288 14.64 -4.13 24.88
N VAL A 289 13.56 -3.58 24.33
CA VAL A 289 13.57 -2.55 23.29
C VAL A 289 12.99 -1.24 23.83
N ASP A 290 11.85 -1.32 24.50
CA ASP A 290 11.10 -0.16 24.96
C ASP A 290 11.55 0.26 26.37
N GLY A 291 12.05 1.49 26.48
CA GLY A 291 12.57 2.05 27.74
C GLY A 291 11.50 2.35 28.79
N VAL A 292 10.22 2.42 28.39
CA VAL A 292 9.09 2.79 29.25
C VAL A 292 7.97 1.78 29.08
N ARG A 293 7.43 1.29 30.20
CA ARG A 293 6.26 0.39 30.19
C ARG A 293 4.97 1.21 30.11
N PRO A 294 3.98 0.83 29.29
CA PRO A 294 2.67 1.48 29.29
C PRO A 294 1.96 1.28 30.64
N ASN A 295 1.22 2.29 31.09
CA ASN A 295 0.48 2.24 32.36
C ASN A 295 -0.65 1.21 32.32
N LEU A 296 -1.32 1.06 31.16
CA LEU A 296 -2.36 0.08 30.91
C LEU A 296 -2.06 -0.69 29.63
N GLY A 297 -2.56 -1.93 29.56
CA GLY A 297 -2.40 -2.78 28.40
C GLY A 297 -0.97 -3.25 28.16
N GLU A 298 -0.72 -3.73 26.94
CA GLU A 298 0.53 -4.39 26.53
C GLU A 298 1.09 -3.84 25.21
N ASN A 299 0.58 -2.70 24.74
CA ASN A 299 1.01 -2.04 23.51
C ASN A 299 1.45 -0.61 23.81
N ILE A 300 2.36 -0.10 22.98
CA ILE A 300 2.96 1.22 23.12
C ILE A 300 3.19 1.84 21.75
N CYS A 301 3.20 3.17 21.68
CA CYS A 301 3.80 3.89 20.56
C CYS A 301 5.31 3.69 20.63
N ARG A 302 5.82 2.68 19.93
CA ARG A 302 7.25 2.41 19.89
C ARG A 302 7.94 3.51 19.10
N ASP A 303 9.05 4.00 19.64
CA ASP A 303 9.96 4.92 18.98
C ASP A 303 10.62 4.26 17.76
N LEU A 304 10.55 4.91 16.60
CA LEU A 304 11.07 4.39 15.33
C LEU A 304 12.45 4.92 14.94
N ALA A 305 13.06 5.73 15.81
CA ALA A 305 14.40 6.23 15.61
C ALA A 305 15.46 5.13 15.78
N CYS A 306 16.64 5.39 15.24
CA CYS A 306 17.79 4.50 15.24
C CYS A 306 18.95 5.12 16.00
N ASP A 307 19.69 4.32 16.77
CA ASP A 307 20.94 4.74 17.39
C ASP A 307 22.13 4.15 16.63
N TYR A 308 23.03 5.01 16.16
CA TYR A 308 24.26 4.62 15.48
C TYR A 308 25.46 5.35 16.07
N GLN A 309 26.42 4.59 16.62
CA GLN A 309 27.66 5.11 17.21
C GLN A 309 27.45 6.22 18.27
N GLY A 310 26.32 6.19 19.00
CA GLY A 310 25.99 7.17 20.01
C GLY A 310 25.27 8.42 19.48
N THR A 311 24.98 8.46 18.18
CA THR A 311 24.12 9.47 17.55
C THR A 311 22.75 8.85 17.29
N ARG A 312 21.70 9.59 17.63
CA ARG A 312 20.32 9.23 17.33
C ARG A 312 19.92 9.81 15.97
N TYR A 313 19.26 8.99 15.18
CA TYR A 313 18.68 9.36 13.90
C TYR A 313 17.18 9.11 13.93
N ASP A 314 16.40 10.11 13.54
CA ASP A 314 14.95 10.03 13.48
C ASP A 314 14.48 9.13 12.33
N HIS A 315 13.24 8.66 12.42
CA HIS A 315 12.64 7.81 11.40
C HIS A 315 12.65 8.49 10.03
N GLY A 316 13.18 7.81 9.02
CA GLY A 316 13.30 8.31 7.66
C GLY A 316 14.59 9.09 7.38
N GLU A 317 15.40 9.40 8.40
CA GLU A 317 16.69 10.05 8.18
C GLU A 317 17.66 9.13 7.44
N THR A 318 18.51 9.77 6.65
CA THR A 318 19.58 9.10 5.92
C THR A 318 20.88 9.87 6.07
N TRP A 319 22.01 9.17 6.21
CA TRP A 319 23.32 9.78 6.45
C TRP A 319 24.44 9.03 5.75
N CYS A 320 25.58 9.69 5.62
CA CYS A 320 26.75 9.16 4.93
C CYS A 320 27.72 8.48 5.88
N VAL A 321 28.11 7.26 5.53
CA VAL A 321 29.16 6.49 6.22
C VAL A 321 30.21 6.07 5.21
N SER A 322 31.47 6.00 5.64
CA SER A 322 32.54 5.37 4.86
C SER A 322 33.10 4.19 5.64
N ASN A 323 33.56 3.17 4.92
CA ASN A 323 34.27 2.03 5.54
C ASN A 323 35.65 2.40 6.11
N THR A 324 36.04 3.68 6.11
CA THR A 324 37.33 4.13 6.62
C THR A 324 37.20 5.26 7.64
N ASN A 325 37.86 5.07 8.78
CA ASN A 325 38.05 6.09 9.81
C ASN A 325 39.38 6.85 9.64
N LYS A 326 40.19 6.49 8.63
CA LYS A 326 41.62 6.83 8.53
C LYS A 326 41.98 7.81 7.41
N GLY A 327 41.01 8.29 6.64
CA GLY A 327 41.23 9.31 5.62
C GLY A 327 40.36 9.14 4.39
N LYS A 328 39.99 10.25 3.77
CA LYS A 328 39.28 10.27 2.48
C LYS A 328 40.21 9.75 1.39
N ASN A 329 39.68 9.05 0.38
CA ASN A 329 40.40 8.70 -0.87
C ASN A 329 41.57 7.71 -0.73
N ILE A 330 41.39 6.64 0.05
CA ILE A 330 42.36 5.54 0.17
C ILE A 330 41.93 4.30 -0.63
N PRO A 331 42.88 3.42 -1.04
CA PRO A 331 42.53 2.22 -1.80
C PRO A 331 41.52 1.32 -1.09
N GLY A 332 40.47 0.94 -1.83
CA GLY A 332 39.33 0.15 -1.33
C GLY A 332 38.37 0.91 -0.39
N SER A 333 38.54 2.23 -0.22
CA SER A 333 37.54 3.04 0.46
C SER A 333 36.27 3.21 -0.38
N GLU A 334 35.13 3.11 0.27
CA GLU A 334 33.80 3.21 -0.33
C GLU A 334 32.89 4.11 0.53
N TYR A 335 31.82 4.58 -0.09
CA TYR A 335 30.77 5.37 0.53
C TYR A 335 29.48 4.56 0.60
N PHE A 336 28.79 4.70 1.72
CA PHE A 336 27.54 4.04 2.03
C PHE A 336 26.53 5.09 2.46
N ARG A 337 25.30 4.92 2.02
CA ARG A 337 24.13 5.62 2.52
C ARG A 337 23.47 4.73 3.55
N PHE A 338 23.36 5.22 4.77
CA PHE A 338 22.63 4.54 5.84
C PHE A 338 21.22 5.13 5.89
N VAL A 339 20.23 4.29 6.17
CA VAL A 339 18.82 4.68 6.24
C VAL A 339 18.24 4.18 7.55
N CYS A 340 17.68 5.08 8.36
CA CYS A 340 16.89 4.70 9.53
C CYS A 340 15.43 4.49 9.14
N TYR A 341 14.92 3.28 9.30
CA TYR A 341 13.53 2.96 8.97
C TYR A 341 12.96 1.91 9.94
N ASP A 342 11.80 2.20 10.55
CA ASP A 342 11.14 1.35 11.57
C ASP A 342 12.10 0.87 12.69
N SER A 343 12.98 1.75 13.21
CA SER A 343 14.03 1.44 14.19
C SER A 343 15.16 0.52 13.67
N GLU A 344 15.23 0.27 12.38
CA GLU A 344 16.25 -0.55 11.75
C GLU A 344 17.13 0.29 10.83
N ILE A 345 18.44 0.01 10.85
CA ILE A 345 19.41 0.65 9.97
C ILE A 345 19.65 -0.25 8.78
N THR A 346 19.31 0.21 7.58
CA THR A 346 19.71 -0.44 6.34
C THR A 346 20.94 0.27 5.76
N VAL A 347 21.79 -0.50 5.09
CA VAL A 347 23.05 -0.02 4.52
C VAL A 347 23.00 -0.19 3.01
N GLU A 348 23.14 0.91 2.30
CA GLU A 348 23.12 0.97 0.85
C GLU A 348 24.51 1.42 0.35
N PRO A 349 25.30 0.57 -0.33
CA PRO A 349 26.55 1.02 -0.96
C PRO A 349 26.23 1.99 -2.10
N CYS A 350 27.02 3.05 -2.25
CA CYS A 350 26.83 3.99 -3.37
C CYS A 350 27.28 3.39 -4.70
N ASP A 351 28.59 3.29 -4.92
CA ASP A 351 29.18 2.54 -6.02
C ASP A 351 30.57 2.08 -5.62
N ALA A 352 30.98 0.94 -6.19
CA ALA A 352 32.34 0.46 -6.09
C ALA A 352 33.33 1.49 -6.64
N PHE A 353 34.57 1.44 -6.16
CA PHE A 353 35.67 2.28 -6.66
C PHE A 353 35.37 3.78 -6.63
N ARG A 354 34.48 4.23 -5.73
CA ARG A 354 34.09 5.64 -5.58
C ARG A 354 33.62 6.26 -6.90
N GLN A 355 32.97 5.48 -7.77
CA GLN A 355 32.30 6.04 -8.96
C GLN A 355 31.11 6.92 -8.57
N SER A 356 30.57 6.71 -7.36
CA SER A 356 29.65 7.61 -6.67
C SER A 356 30.13 7.86 -5.25
N ILE A 357 29.81 9.05 -4.74
CA ILE A 357 30.06 9.50 -3.37
C ILE A 357 28.74 9.65 -2.63
N CYS A 358 28.78 9.49 -1.31
CA CYS A 358 27.64 9.85 -0.48
C CYS A 358 27.72 11.35 -0.15
N VAL A 359 26.64 12.07 -0.44
CA VAL A 359 26.45 13.48 -0.10
C VAL A 359 25.31 13.55 0.91
N GLU A 360 25.59 14.21 2.04
CA GLU A 360 24.65 14.43 3.12
C GLU A 360 24.37 15.92 3.26
N GLU A 361 23.11 16.23 3.49
CA GLU A 361 22.62 17.57 3.77
C GLU A 361 21.69 17.48 5.00
N ASN A 362 21.55 18.59 5.71
CA ASN A 362 20.71 18.66 6.90
C ASN A 362 19.74 19.83 6.76
N ASP A 363 18.45 19.56 6.90
CA ASP A 363 17.41 20.58 6.93
C ASP A 363 16.69 20.55 8.28
N ASN A 364 16.79 21.64 9.03
CA ASN A 364 16.17 21.81 10.36
C ASN A 364 16.41 20.64 11.34
N GLY A 365 17.60 20.04 11.30
CA GLY A 365 17.95 18.91 12.14
C GLY A 365 17.69 17.55 11.50
N PHE A 366 16.93 17.48 10.39
CA PHE A 366 16.67 16.25 9.66
C PHE A 366 17.74 16.00 8.58
N SER A 367 18.46 14.90 8.69
CA SER A 367 19.53 14.47 7.78
C SER A 367 18.97 13.70 6.58
N TYR A 368 19.43 14.11 5.39
CA TYR A 368 19.19 13.36 4.16
C TYR A 368 20.49 13.17 3.38
N ALA A 369 20.72 11.93 2.96
CA ALA A 369 21.86 11.52 2.19
C ALA A 369 21.44 10.88 0.87
N ARG A 370 22.27 11.08 -0.15
CA ARG A 370 22.11 10.46 -1.46
C ARG A 370 23.47 10.08 -2.04
N CYS A 371 23.46 9.05 -2.87
CA CYS A 371 24.60 8.73 -3.71
C CYS A 371 24.59 9.65 -4.93
N SER A 372 25.71 10.33 -5.17
CA SER A 372 25.90 11.23 -6.30
C SER A 372 27.09 10.75 -7.12
N ALA A 373 26.95 10.76 -8.45
CA ALA A 373 28.05 10.42 -9.33
C ALA A 373 29.27 11.29 -9.03
N ASN A 374 30.45 10.66 -8.99
CA ASN A 374 31.72 11.33 -8.76
C ASN A 374 32.26 11.86 -10.09
N LEU A 375 32.19 13.17 -10.30
CA LEU A 375 32.50 13.83 -11.56
C LEU A 375 33.99 14.22 -11.65
N TRP A 376 34.89 13.25 -11.47
CA TRP A 376 36.34 13.48 -11.42
C TRP A 376 37.05 13.37 -12.78
N ARG A 377 36.44 12.71 -13.77
CA ARG A 377 37.09 12.29 -15.03
C ARG A 377 37.75 13.43 -15.81
N ASP A 378 37.12 14.60 -15.78
CA ASP A 378 37.58 15.78 -16.54
C ASP A 378 38.48 16.71 -15.72
N CYS A 379 38.87 16.35 -14.48
CA CYS A 379 39.75 17.21 -13.66
C CYS A 379 41.09 17.44 -14.35
N ILE A 380 41.72 16.37 -14.83
CA ILE A 380 43.11 16.40 -15.31
C ILE A 380 43.26 17.23 -16.61
N ALA A 381 42.16 17.39 -17.36
CA ALA A 381 42.16 18.19 -18.58
C ALA A 381 42.08 19.70 -18.33
N GLN A 382 41.82 20.15 -17.09
CA GLN A 382 41.68 21.57 -16.79
C GLN A 382 43.03 22.20 -16.41
N ASP A 383 43.33 23.32 -17.06
CA ASP A 383 44.60 24.05 -16.94
C ASP A 383 44.48 25.37 -16.15
N ASN A 384 43.28 25.67 -15.64
CA ASN A 384 43.02 26.87 -14.86
C ASN A 384 42.07 26.60 -13.69
N GLN A 385 42.18 27.44 -12.66
CA GLN A 385 41.43 27.29 -11.41
C GLN A 385 39.92 27.43 -11.60
N LEU A 386 39.47 28.38 -12.42
CA LEU A 386 38.05 28.68 -12.60
C LEU A 386 37.30 27.47 -13.17
N ASP A 387 37.86 26.84 -14.20
CA ASP A 387 37.26 25.65 -14.80
C ASP A 387 37.39 24.43 -13.88
N CYS A 388 38.53 24.29 -13.19
CA CYS A 388 38.75 23.20 -12.24
C CYS A 388 37.71 23.21 -11.11
N GLU A 389 37.41 24.36 -10.53
CA GLU A 389 36.56 24.46 -9.34
C GLU A 389 35.07 24.67 -9.66
N ASN A 390 34.66 24.46 -10.93
CA ASN A 390 33.28 24.53 -11.35
C ASN A 390 32.47 23.29 -10.90
N THR A 391 31.83 23.41 -9.74
CA THR A 391 31.05 22.33 -9.11
C THR A 391 29.82 21.89 -9.90
N ASP A 392 29.35 22.68 -10.86
CA ASP A 392 28.22 22.29 -11.71
C ASP A 392 28.62 21.25 -12.76
N LYS A 393 29.93 21.10 -13.02
CA LYS A 393 30.47 20.20 -14.04
C LYS A 393 31.33 19.08 -13.46
N ARG A 394 31.97 19.29 -12.31
CA ARG A 394 33.03 18.39 -11.84
C ARG A 394 33.27 18.45 -10.33
N ASP A 395 33.84 17.37 -9.81
CA ASP A 395 34.25 17.21 -8.41
C ASP A 395 35.77 17.33 -8.25
N CYS A 396 36.32 18.50 -8.58
CA CYS A 396 37.76 18.74 -8.55
C CYS A 396 38.17 19.79 -7.52
N ARG A 397 39.49 19.94 -7.31
CA ARG A 397 40.11 21.01 -6.53
C ARG A 397 41.40 21.47 -7.21
N TRP A 398 41.72 22.75 -7.07
CA TRP A 398 42.96 23.32 -7.56
C TRP A 398 44.07 23.13 -6.51
N MET A 399 45.15 22.45 -6.87
CA MET A 399 46.22 22.06 -5.93
C MET A 399 47.58 22.55 -6.42
N ALA A 400 48.32 23.25 -5.56
CA ALA A 400 49.75 23.48 -5.76
C ALA A 400 50.50 22.17 -5.56
N HIS A 401 51.37 21.83 -6.51
CA HIS A 401 52.09 20.56 -6.47
C HIS A 401 53.59 20.70 -6.78
N ASP A 402 54.07 21.87 -7.18
CA ASP A 402 55.49 22.11 -7.41
C ASP A 402 55.82 23.59 -7.33
N LYS A 403 57.10 23.95 -7.48
CA LYS A 403 57.56 25.33 -7.61
C LYS A 403 58.55 25.47 -8.77
N GLU A 404 58.46 26.56 -9.49
CA GLU A 404 59.48 26.98 -10.46
C GLU A 404 60.75 27.51 -9.75
N ASP A 405 61.86 27.58 -10.48
CA ASP A 405 63.15 28.11 -9.98
C ASP A 405 63.05 29.58 -9.50
N ASN A 406 62.09 30.34 -10.03
CA ASN A 406 61.79 31.72 -9.64
C ASN A 406 60.97 31.81 -8.33
N GLY A 407 60.50 30.68 -7.80
CA GLY A 407 59.66 30.57 -6.60
C GLY A 407 58.15 30.54 -6.86
N ASP A 408 57.69 30.64 -8.10
CA ASP A 408 56.27 30.59 -8.46
C ASP A 408 55.70 29.18 -8.29
N LEU A 409 54.46 29.08 -7.79
CA LEU A 409 53.81 27.79 -7.56
C LEU A 409 53.23 27.22 -8.86
N ILE A 410 53.49 25.93 -9.10
CA ILE A 410 52.86 25.18 -10.18
C ILE A 410 51.63 24.46 -9.63
N PHE A 411 50.51 24.64 -10.31
CA PHE A 411 49.22 24.07 -9.92
C PHE A 411 48.76 22.97 -10.88
N ALA A 412 47.91 22.09 -10.38
CA ALA A 412 47.20 21.10 -11.16
C ALA A 412 45.75 20.98 -10.66
N CYS A 413 44.84 20.69 -11.59
CA CYS A 413 43.48 20.31 -11.24
C CYS A 413 43.42 18.81 -10.93
N VAL A 414 42.99 18.46 -9.71
CA VAL A 414 42.93 17.07 -9.24
C VAL A 414 41.56 16.75 -8.69
N PRO A 415 41.14 15.47 -8.70
CA PRO A 415 39.92 15.04 -8.05
C PRO A 415 39.84 15.46 -6.58
N LYS A 416 38.68 15.98 -6.18
CA LYS A 416 38.33 16.20 -4.76
C LYS A 416 38.04 14.87 -4.07
N PHE A 417 37.30 14.01 -4.75
CA PHE A 417 37.05 12.63 -4.37
C PHE A 417 37.74 11.73 -5.39
N SER A 418 38.95 11.27 -5.08
CA SER A 418 39.73 10.55 -6.08
C SER A 418 39.09 9.19 -6.40
N PRO A 419 39.03 8.77 -7.67
CA PRO A 419 38.50 7.46 -8.03
C PRO A 419 39.28 6.35 -7.35
N GLY A 420 38.62 5.22 -7.18
CA GLY A 420 39.28 3.93 -7.00
C GLY A 420 39.56 3.27 -8.34
N PHE A 421 40.53 2.36 -8.36
CA PHE A 421 40.89 1.61 -9.56
C PHE A 421 40.96 0.12 -9.25
N ASP A 422 40.55 -0.70 -10.22
CA ASP A 422 40.81 -2.12 -10.21
C ASP A 422 42.29 -2.39 -10.43
N PHE A 423 42.94 -3.12 -9.52
CA PHE A 423 44.34 -3.55 -9.70
C PHE A 423 44.47 -4.96 -10.32
N TRP A 424 43.35 -5.68 -10.46
CA TRP A 424 43.31 -7.07 -10.95
C TRP A 424 42.69 -7.20 -12.35
N GLY A 425 42.39 -6.07 -13.00
CA GLY A 425 41.68 -6.01 -14.28
C GLY A 425 42.50 -6.35 -15.53
N SER A 426 43.75 -6.82 -15.39
CA SER A 426 44.49 -7.35 -16.55
C SER A 426 43.92 -8.72 -16.89
N THR A 427 43.01 -8.77 -17.87
CA THR A 427 42.71 -10.02 -18.55
C THR A 427 44.00 -10.52 -19.19
N GLU A 428 44.29 -11.81 -19.04
CA GLU A 428 45.50 -12.48 -19.54
C GLU A 428 45.70 -12.40 -21.07
N ASP A 429 44.84 -11.69 -21.81
CA ASP A 429 44.75 -11.75 -23.27
C ASP A 429 44.58 -10.39 -24.01
N VAL A 430 44.80 -9.22 -23.38
CA VAL A 430 44.69 -7.93 -24.11
C VAL A 430 45.77 -6.92 -23.72
N GLU A 431 46.45 -6.34 -24.73
CA GLU A 431 47.34 -5.15 -24.67
C GLU A 431 46.63 -3.85 -24.20
N THR A 432 45.56 -3.94 -23.42
CA THR A 432 44.85 -2.77 -22.88
C THR A 432 45.36 -2.45 -21.50
N VAL A 433 46.14 -1.38 -21.42
CA VAL A 433 46.48 -0.68 -20.17
C VAL A 433 45.18 -0.39 -19.41
N SER A 434 45.11 -0.77 -18.14
CA SER A 434 43.90 -0.51 -17.33
C SER A 434 43.67 1.01 -17.20
N GLU A 435 42.41 1.45 -17.03
CA GLU A 435 42.09 2.87 -16.86
C GLU A 435 42.91 3.50 -15.71
N GLY A 436 43.11 2.74 -14.63
CA GLY A 436 43.95 3.12 -13.50
C GLY A 436 45.41 3.33 -13.87
N GLU A 437 46.04 2.40 -14.61
CA GLU A 437 47.42 2.56 -15.08
C GLU A 437 47.58 3.78 -15.99
N GLY A 438 46.62 4.02 -16.90
CA GLY A 438 46.63 5.18 -17.77
C GLY A 438 46.59 6.49 -16.99
N ILE A 439 45.71 6.59 -15.99
CA ILE A 439 45.57 7.80 -15.16
C ILE A 439 46.78 8.00 -14.26
N CYS A 440 47.25 6.94 -13.58
CA CYS A 440 48.43 7.03 -12.73
C CYS A 440 49.68 7.41 -13.53
N ALA A 441 49.79 6.94 -14.78
CA ALA A 441 50.89 7.28 -15.67
C ALA A 441 50.96 8.78 -16.04
N ILE A 442 49.85 9.53 -15.98
CA ILE A 442 49.86 10.99 -16.22
C ILE A 442 50.73 11.72 -15.19
N SER A 443 50.82 11.19 -13.97
CA SER A 443 51.69 11.73 -12.92
C SER A 443 53.12 11.18 -12.94
N ASN A 444 53.44 10.25 -13.85
CA ASN A 444 54.80 9.77 -13.99
C ASN A 444 55.67 10.90 -14.53
N THR A 445 56.76 11.18 -13.82
CA THR A 445 57.73 12.17 -14.24
C THR A 445 59.12 11.58 -14.11
N GLU A 446 59.94 11.84 -15.11
CA GLU A 446 61.36 11.51 -15.08
C GLU A 446 62.13 12.78 -14.81
N CYS A 447 63.03 12.73 -13.84
CA CYS A 447 63.96 13.81 -13.59
C CYS A 447 65.39 13.29 -13.58
N VAL A 448 66.21 13.82 -14.49
CA VAL A 448 67.55 13.32 -14.76
C VAL A 448 68.57 14.21 -14.05
N SER A 449 69.29 13.65 -13.08
CA SER A 449 70.43 14.30 -12.41
C SER A 449 71.75 13.85 -13.02
N THR A 450 72.72 14.77 -13.11
CA THR A 450 74.08 14.44 -13.57
C THR A 450 75.02 14.39 -12.39
N PHE A 451 75.86 13.35 -12.34
CA PHE A 451 76.82 13.14 -11.27
C PHE A 451 78.24 13.03 -11.81
N THR A 452 79.21 13.40 -10.97
CA THR A 452 80.64 13.18 -11.23
C THR A 452 81.28 12.43 -10.08
N LYS A 453 82.32 11.65 -10.39
CA LYS A 453 83.10 10.92 -9.40
C LYS A 453 84.57 11.28 -9.50
N GLY A 454 85.19 11.56 -8.37
CA GLY A 454 86.63 11.84 -8.30
C GLY A 454 87.49 10.61 -8.67
N LEU A 455 88.65 10.87 -9.28
CA LEU A 455 89.63 9.85 -9.69
C LEU A 455 90.18 8.99 -8.53
N THR A 456 90.09 9.47 -7.30
CA THR A 456 90.62 8.81 -6.09
C THR A 456 89.57 7.95 -5.35
N GLY A 457 88.37 7.76 -5.92
CA GLY A 457 87.23 7.14 -5.22
C GLY A 457 86.47 8.14 -4.33
N GLY A 458 85.27 7.76 -3.89
CA GLY A 458 84.34 8.64 -3.15
C GLY A 458 82.87 8.35 -3.49
N LYS A 459 81.95 9.16 -2.93
CA LYS A 459 80.55 9.20 -3.37
C LYS A 459 80.45 9.93 -4.72
N TRP A 460 79.34 9.73 -5.42
CA TRP A 460 78.97 10.50 -6.60
C TRP A 460 78.46 11.87 -6.15
N GLU A 461 79.13 12.93 -6.59
CA GLU A 461 78.71 14.30 -6.29
C GLU A 461 77.78 14.79 -7.39
N CYS A 462 76.60 15.30 -7.01
CA CYS A 462 75.67 15.87 -7.96
C CYS A 462 76.19 17.18 -8.56
N GLN A 463 76.12 17.30 -9.89
CA GLN A 463 76.58 18.47 -10.65
C GLN A 463 75.43 19.29 -11.24
N SER A 464 74.32 18.64 -11.61
CA SER A 464 73.16 19.33 -12.17
C SER A 464 71.86 18.61 -11.82
N ASN A 465 70.81 19.42 -11.66
CA ASN A 465 69.46 18.97 -11.35
C ASN A 465 69.41 18.14 -10.05
N CYS A 466 70.09 18.63 -9.01
CA CYS A 466 70.27 17.94 -7.74
C CYS A 466 68.99 17.86 -6.90
N GLY A 467 68.02 18.74 -7.19
CA GLY A 467 66.67 18.72 -6.63
C GLY A 467 65.84 17.52 -7.09
N CYS A 468 66.41 16.62 -7.89
CA CYS A 468 65.76 15.40 -8.35
C CYS A 468 66.40 14.11 -7.82
N CYS A 469 67.48 14.21 -7.05
CA CYS A 469 68.11 13.06 -6.42
C CYS A 469 67.93 13.10 -4.91
N LEU A 470 68.13 11.94 -4.27
CA LEU A 470 68.10 11.79 -2.82
C LEU A 470 69.51 11.47 -2.33
N ASN A 471 69.92 12.02 -1.18
CA ASN A 471 71.19 11.62 -0.58
C ASN A 471 71.09 10.16 -0.13
N ASP A 472 72.09 9.35 -0.48
CA ASP A 472 72.18 7.95 -0.08
C ASP A 472 73.63 7.54 0.20
N ASP A 473 73.86 6.23 0.31
CA ASP A 473 75.19 5.69 0.61
C ASP A 473 76.19 5.87 -0.54
N GLU A 474 75.71 6.08 -1.77
CA GLU A 474 76.52 6.22 -2.98
C GLU A 474 76.55 7.66 -3.54
N HIS A 475 75.58 8.52 -3.22
CA HIS A 475 75.39 9.86 -3.78
C HIS A 475 75.37 10.95 -2.69
N GLU A 476 75.96 12.11 -2.99
CA GLU A 476 75.98 13.30 -2.13
C GLU A 476 75.68 14.59 -2.92
N GLY A 477 75.24 15.62 -2.21
CA GLY A 477 74.87 16.92 -2.83
C GLY A 477 73.45 16.94 -3.42
N CYS A 478 72.57 16.04 -2.98
CA CYS A 478 71.19 15.93 -3.42
C CYS A 478 70.21 16.64 -2.47
N ASP A 479 69.16 17.25 -3.00
CA ASP A 479 68.14 18.00 -2.25
C ASP A 479 66.70 17.71 -2.72
N GLY A 480 66.47 16.59 -3.40
CA GLY A 480 65.19 16.24 -4.02
C GLY A 480 64.10 15.67 -3.13
N ASP A 481 64.21 15.78 -1.81
CA ASP A 481 63.16 15.33 -0.88
C ASP A 481 61.83 16.10 -1.10
N GLU A 482 61.91 17.42 -1.33
CA GLU A 482 60.73 18.26 -1.59
C GLU A 482 60.09 17.89 -2.94
N TRP A 483 60.89 17.82 -4.00
CA TRP A 483 60.41 17.44 -5.34
C TRP A 483 59.76 16.05 -5.34
N ALA A 484 60.42 15.04 -4.75
CA ALA A 484 59.89 13.68 -4.70
C ALA A 484 58.58 13.61 -3.89
N SER A 485 58.47 14.37 -2.80
CA SER A 485 57.26 14.45 -1.98
C SER A 485 56.12 15.13 -2.73
N ASN A 486 56.42 16.22 -3.43
CA ASN A 486 55.50 16.98 -4.28
C ASN A 486 54.89 16.11 -5.39
N LYS A 487 55.71 15.33 -6.11
CA LYS A 487 55.24 14.42 -7.15
C LYS A 487 54.44 13.25 -6.58
N VAL A 488 54.82 12.70 -5.42
CA VAL A 488 54.03 11.68 -4.72
C VAL A 488 52.66 12.23 -4.29
N ASN A 489 52.59 13.47 -3.81
CA ASN A 489 51.34 14.11 -3.43
C ASN A 489 50.41 14.31 -4.62
N LEU A 490 50.94 14.78 -5.76
CA LEU A 490 50.17 14.88 -7.01
C LEU A 490 49.66 13.50 -7.45
N CYS A 491 50.54 12.50 -7.52
CA CYS A 491 50.20 11.14 -7.88
C CYS A 491 49.07 10.59 -6.99
N ASN A 492 49.22 10.70 -5.67
CA ASN A 492 48.23 10.27 -4.70
C ASN A 492 46.89 11.03 -4.82
N ALA A 493 46.86 12.23 -5.39
CA ALA A 493 45.64 13.00 -5.57
C ALA A 493 44.80 12.54 -6.78
N LEU A 494 45.40 11.85 -7.76
CA LEU A 494 44.72 11.43 -8.99
C LEU A 494 43.77 10.23 -8.81
N GLY A 495 43.98 9.41 -7.79
CA GLY A 495 43.22 8.17 -7.61
C GLY A 495 43.90 7.22 -6.64
N ASP A 496 43.72 5.91 -6.82
CA ASP A 496 44.47 4.88 -6.08
C ASP A 496 45.91 4.69 -6.61
N CYS A 497 46.56 5.81 -6.97
CA CYS A 497 47.94 5.84 -7.44
C CYS A 497 48.93 6.03 -6.28
N GLY A 498 50.19 5.69 -6.53
CA GLY A 498 51.30 5.95 -5.62
C GLY A 498 51.35 5.02 -4.41
N ASN A 499 52.23 5.35 -3.45
CA ASN A 499 52.42 4.55 -2.25
C ASN A 499 51.40 4.96 -1.17
N LYS A 500 50.27 4.26 -1.12
CA LYS A 500 49.19 4.48 -0.15
C LYS A 500 48.99 3.29 0.80
N ILE A 501 48.33 3.57 1.91
CA ILE A 501 47.78 2.55 2.81
C ILE A 501 46.31 2.32 2.42
N ASN A 502 45.91 1.07 2.24
CA ASN A 502 44.52 0.72 1.90
C ASN A 502 43.60 0.78 3.13
N TYR A 503 42.29 0.59 2.92
CA TYR A 503 41.28 0.69 3.98
C TYR A 503 41.46 -0.29 5.15
N ILE A 504 42.15 -1.43 4.94
CA ILE A 504 42.48 -2.39 5.99
C ILE A 504 43.85 -2.13 6.67
N GLY A 505 44.58 -1.09 6.26
CA GLY A 505 45.84 -0.68 6.88
C GLY A 505 47.10 -1.27 6.25
N ASN A 506 47.00 -1.98 5.12
CA ASN A 506 48.15 -2.52 4.42
C ASN A 506 48.78 -1.47 3.50
N LYS A 507 50.11 -1.36 3.55
CA LYS A 507 50.88 -0.52 2.63
C LYS A 507 50.91 -1.19 1.24
N GLY A 508 50.79 -0.38 0.20
CA GLY A 508 51.10 -0.81 -1.17
C GLY A 508 52.58 -1.17 -1.33
N TYR A 509 52.90 -1.93 -2.38
CA TYR A 509 54.28 -2.25 -2.72
C TYR A 509 54.96 -1.03 -3.34
N PRO A 510 56.00 -0.43 -2.71
CA PRO A 510 56.73 0.66 -3.34
C PRO A 510 57.57 0.12 -4.49
N ASN A 511 57.18 0.42 -5.73
CA ASN A 511 58.11 0.45 -6.86
C ASN A 511 58.68 1.87 -6.98
N ARG A 512 59.44 2.33 -5.97
CA ARG A 512 60.38 3.43 -6.23
C ARG A 512 61.57 2.83 -6.97
N THR A 513 61.48 2.77 -8.28
CA THR A 513 62.58 2.34 -9.15
C THR A 513 63.47 3.54 -9.43
N VAL A 514 64.59 3.70 -8.73
CA VAL A 514 65.64 4.60 -9.19
C VAL A 514 66.46 3.84 -10.23
N ILE A 515 66.29 4.19 -11.51
CA ILE A 515 67.09 3.64 -12.61
C ILE A 515 68.29 4.56 -12.79
N THR A 516 69.46 4.11 -12.33
CA THR A 516 70.72 4.77 -12.66
C THR A 516 71.16 4.38 -14.08
N ARG A 517 71.98 5.23 -14.73
CA ARG A 517 72.47 5.03 -16.11
C ARG A 517 73.22 3.70 -16.33
N ASP A 518 73.63 3.04 -15.24
CA ASP A 518 74.30 1.73 -15.23
C ASP A 518 73.31 0.54 -15.24
N GLY A 519 72.00 0.80 -15.37
CA GLY A 519 70.96 -0.23 -15.37
C GLY A 519 70.69 -0.86 -14.00
N LYS A 520 71.26 -0.32 -12.92
CA LYS A 520 70.93 -0.74 -11.56
C LYS A 520 69.61 -0.13 -11.14
N VAL A 521 68.63 -1.00 -10.94
CA VAL A 521 67.37 -0.71 -10.25
C VAL A 521 67.63 -0.82 -8.75
N THR A 522 67.46 0.26 -8.02
CA THR A 522 67.28 0.18 -6.56
C THR A 522 65.82 0.40 -6.25
N SER A 523 65.17 -0.61 -5.65
CA SER A 523 63.89 -0.43 -4.96
C SER A 523 64.18 -0.15 -3.48
N LYS A 524 63.54 0.88 -2.94
CA LYS A 524 63.45 1.10 -1.49
C LYS A 524 62.01 0.96 -1.04
#